data_AF-A0A9D9LBH8-F1
#
_entry.id   AF-A0A9D9LBH8-F1
#
_cell.length_a   1.000
_cell.length_b   1.000
_cell.length_c   1.000
_cell.angle_alpha   90.00
_cell.angle_beta   90.00
_cell.angle_gamma   90.00
#
_symmetry.space_group_name_H-M   'P 1'
#
loop_
_entity.id
_entity.type
_entity.pdbx_description
1 polymer ?
#
loop_
_entity_poly.entity_id
_entity_poly.type
_entity_poly.pdbx_seq_one_letter_code
_entity_poly.pdbx_strand_id
1 'polypeptide(L)'
;MKREIIQRPPGTPFCENLWILPPHAQEQVPFTLCSAGITLRDPSYRIHRDEGARYYVLECILAGEGELNVGEYHVHPRAGDVYLLPAGVPNQYATK
;
A
#
# COMPACT_ATOMS: atom_id res chain seq x y z
N MET A 1 13.60 10.19 -11.25
CA MET A 1 12.68 9.64 -10.23
C MET A 1 11.28 10.15 -10.55
N LYS A 2 10.44 9.31 -11.18
CA LYS A 2 9.05 9.71 -11.50
C LYS A 2 8.26 9.78 -10.20
N ARG A 3 7.57 10.89 -9.96
CA ARG A 3 6.64 11.05 -8.83
C ARG A 3 5.43 10.15 -9.09
N GLU A 4 5.18 9.20 -8.20
CA GLU A 4 3.88 8.53 -8.14
C GLU A 4 2.84 9.61 -7.79
N ILE A 5 1.91 9.86 -8.71
CA ILE A 5 0.86 10.86 -8.50
C ILE A 5 -0.27 10.16 -7.77
N ILE A 6 -0.33 10.32 -6.45
CA ILE A 6 -1.54 10.04 -5.67
C ILE A 6 -2.54 11.15 -6.03
N GLN A 7 -3.45 10.89 -6.97
CA GLN A 7 -4.51 11.84 -7.28
C GLN A 7 -5.49 11.91 -6.10
N ARG A 8 -5.68 13.11 -5.51
CA ARG A 8 -6.64 13.33 -4.41
C ARG A 8 -7.68 14.38 -4.79
N PRO A 9 -8.97 14.15 -4.46
CA PRO A 9 -9.97 15.22 -4.44
C PRO A 9 -9.63 16.28 -3.38
N PRO A 10 -9.92 17.58 -3.62
CA PRO A 10 -9.70 18.62 -2.62
C PRO A 10 -10.62 18.42 -1.39
N GLY A 11 -10.06 18.48 -0.18
CA GLY A 11 -10.83 18.66 1.06
C GLY A 11 -11.09 17.42 1.93
N THR A 12 -10.62 16.22 1.56
CA THR A 12 -10.76 15.03 2.43
C THR A 12 -9.60 14.93 3.42
N PRO A 13 -9.84 14.82 4.75
CA PRO A 13 -8.79 14.58 5.73
C PRO A 13 -8.33 13.12 5.65
N PHE A 14 -7.40 12.85 4.75
CA PHE A 14 -6.68 11.58 4.72
C PHE A 14 -5.60 11.59 5.80
N CYS A 15 -5.71 10.69 6.77
CA CYS A 15 -4.74 10.52 7.85
C CYS A 15 -4.00 9.20 7.66
N GLU A 16 -2.83 9.27 7.06
CA GLU A 16 -1.82 8.21 7.13
C GLU A 16 -0.69 8.69 8.04
N ASN A 17 -0.19 7.78 8.89
CA ASN A 17 1.13 7.97 9.49
C ASN A 17 2.10 7.13 8.68
N LEU A 18 2.95 7.79 7.89
CA LEU A 18 3.99 7.15 7.09
C LEU A 18 5.36 7.46 7.70
N TRP A 19 6.09 6.43 8.09
CA TRP A 19 7.48 6.51 8.51
C TRP A 19 8.37 6.04 7.36
N ILE A 20 9.12 6.99 6.78
CA ILE A 20 10.23 6.68 5.87
C ILE A 20 11.44 6.45 6.77
N LEU A 21 11.88 5.19 6.86
CA LEU A 21 13.03 4.86 7.66
C LEU A 21 14.30 5.17 6.86
N PRO A 22 15.35 5.72 7.50
CA PRO A 22 16.62 5.84 6.82
C PRO A 22 17.06 4.44 6.37
N PRO A 23 17.69 4.31 5.18
CA PRO A 23 18.33 3.07 4.82
C PRO A 23 19.48 2.85 5.81
N HIS A 24 19.22 2.13 6.90
CA HIS A 24 20.30 1.68 7.75
C HIS A 24 21.11 0.67 6.93
N ALA A 25 22.32 1.09 6.56
CA ALA A 25 23.33 0.26 5.93
C ALA A 25 23.79 -0.78 6.96
N GLN A 26 23.09 -1.90 7.05
CA GLN A 26 23.68 -3.15 7.51
C GLN A 26 23.97 -3.98 6.27
N GLU A 27 25.25 -4.29 6.07
CA GLU A 27 25.68 -5.14 4.96
C GLU A 27 25.04 -6.53 5.12
N GLN A 28 24.34 -6.96 4.07
CA GLN A 28 23.79 -8.31 3.84
C GLN A 28 22.50 -8.72 4.58
N VAL A 29 21.47 -7.86 4.60
CA VAL A 29 20.09 -8.32 4.89
C VAL A 29 19.33 -8.65 3.60
N PRO A 30 18.52 -9.74 3.56
CA PRO A 30 17.78 -10.14 2.36
C PRO A 30 16.63 -9.18 2.00
N PHE A 31 16.19 -8.34 2.95
CA PHE A 31 15.17 -7.31 2.76
C PHE A 31 15.51 -6.05 3.54
N THR A 32 15.18 -4.89 2.97
CA THR A 32 15.30 -3.58 3.62
C THR A 32 13.92 -2.96 3.75
N LEU A 33 13.58 -2.48 4.94
CA LEU A 33 12.32 -1.77 5.17
C LEU A 33 12.38 -0.37 4.55
N CYS A 34 11.62 -0.13 3.47
CA CYS A 34 11.58 1.16 2.79
C CYS A 34 10.66 2.17 3.50
N SER A 35 9.51 1.70 3.94
CA SER A 35 8.51 2.49 4.65
C SER A 35 7.62 1.59 5.49
N ALA A 36 7.03 2.17 6.53
CA ALA A 36 5.97 1.54 7.31
C ALA A 36 4.92 2.59 7.64
N GLY A 37 3.67 2.18 7.82
CA GLY A 37 2.63 3.12 8.17
C GLY A 37 1.33 2.46 8.59
N ILE A 38 0.43 3.30 9.11
CA ILE A 38 -0.94 2.92 9.42
C ILE A 38 -1.86 3.82 8.61
N THR A 39 -2.73 3.20 7.84
CA THR A 39 -3.77 3.87 7.05
C THR A 39 -5.09 3.73 7.80
N LEU A 40 -5.68 4.85 8.19
CA LEU A 40 -7.04 4.84 8.76
C LEU A 40 -8.07 4.71 7.65
N ARG A 41 -9.24 4.16 8.00
CA ARG A 41 -10.36 4.01 7.06
C ARG A 41 -10.75 5.38 6.50
N ASP A 42 -10.54 5.56 5.20
CA ASP A 42 -11.05 6.68 4.42
C ASP A 42 -11.82 6.11 3.21
N PRO A 43 -13.13 6.33 3.12
CA PRO A 43 -13.96 5.85 2.01
C PRO A 43 -13.51 6.38 0.64
N SER A 44 -12.79 7.50 0.60
CA SER A 44 -12.23 8.09 -0.62
C SER A 44 -10.81 7.59 -0.94
N TYR A 45 -10.17 6.85 -0.02
CA TYR A 45 -8.82 6.36 -0.24
C TYR A 45 -8.81 5.28 -1.32
N ARG A 46 -8.06 5.55 -2.38
CA ARG A 46 -7.86 4.67 -3.53
C ARG A 46 -6.41 4.74 -3.91
N ILE A 47 -5.84 3.59 -4.22
CA ILE A 47 -4.52 3.47 -4.81
C ILE A 47 -4.67 2.77 -6.15
N HIS A 48 -4.00 3.31 -7.15
CA HIS A 48 -3.90 2.72 -8.48
C HIS A 48 -2.45 2.84 -8.95
N ARG A 49 -1.82 1.70 -9.27
CA ARG A 49 -0.44 1.62 -9.75
C ARG A 49 -0.37 0.77 -11.01
N ASP A 50 -0.33 1.42 -12.17
CA ASP A 50 -0.26 0.74 -13.48
C ASP A 50 0.99 -0.11 -13.65
N GLU A 51 2.14 0.34 -13.11
CA GLU A 51 3.42 -0.38 -13.18
C GLU A 51 3.73 -1.18 -11.90
N GLY A 52 2.84 -1.15 -10.90
CA GLY A 52 3.10 -1.65 -9.56
C GLY A 52 4.10 -0.81 -8.76
N ALA A 53 4.35 -1.22 -7.52
CA ALA A 53 5.34 -0.56 -6.65
C ALA A 53 6.75 -1.10 -6.93
N ARG A 54 7.79 -0.29 -6.68
CA ARG A 54 9.20 -0.72 -6.84
C ARG A 54 9.72 -1.61 -5.70
N TYR A 55 8.87 -1.88 -4.72
CA TYR A 55 9.15 -2.66 -3.51
C TYR A 55 7.96 -3.57 -3.24
N TYR A 56 8.20 -4.60 -2.42
CA TYR A 56 7.12 -5.44 -1.89
C TYR A 56 6.29 -4.66 -0.87
N VAL A 57 4.97 -4.85 -0.88
CA VAL A 57 4.06 -4.21 0.08
C VAL A 57 3.39 -5.30 0.92
N LEU A 58 3.62 -5.27 2.23
CA LEU A 58 2.93 -6.14 3.18
C LEU A 58 1.89 -5.31 3.92
N GLU A 59 0.62 -5.73 3.88
CA GLU A 59 -0.44 -5.09 4.65
C GLU A 59 -1.21 -6.12 5.49
N CYS A 60 -1.59 -5.70 6.68
CA CYS A 60 -2.42 -6.45 7.62
C CYS A 60 -3.69 -5.64 7.89
N ILE A 61 -4.85 -6.25 7.65
CA ILE A 61 -6.13 -5.57 7.83
C ILE A 61 -6.57 -5.71 9.29
N LEU A 62 -6.47 -4.62 10.04
CA LEU A 62 -6.86 -4.60 11.45
C LEU A 62 -8.38 -4.50 11.64
N ALA A 63 -9.08 -3.79 10.76
CA ALA A 63 -10.52 -3.59 10.81
C ALA A 63 -11.09 -3.22 9.42
N GLY A 64 -12.37 -3.51 9.20
CA GLY A 64 -13.08 -3.21 7.95
C GLY A 64 -12.80 -4.22 6.84
N GLU A 65 -13.12 -3.81 5.61
CA GLU A 65 -12.90 -4.57 4.39
C GLU A 65 -12.57 -3.64 3.22
N GLY A 66 -11.99 -4.19 2.17
CA GLY A 66 -11.63 -3.47 0.96
C GLY A 66 -11.71 -4.36 -0.28
N GLU A 67 -11.32 -3.76 -1.40
CA GLU A 67 -11.15 -4.44 -2.67
C GLU A 67 -9.70 -4.30 -3.09
N LEU A 68 -9.12 -5.39 -3.59
CA LEU A 68 -7.76 -5.45 -4.08
C LEU A 68 -7.74 -6.20 -5.42
N ASN A 69 -7.24 -5.53 -6.43
CA ASN A 69 -6.95 -6.08 -7.74
C ASN A 69 -5.43 -6.14 -7.89
N VAL A 70 -4.87 -7.31 -8.20
CA VAL A 70 -3.44 -7.51 -8.39
C VAL A 70 -3.18 -8.50 -9.52
N GLY A 71 -2.61 -8.02 -10.63
CA GLY A 71 -2.56 -8.81 -11.87
C GLY A 71 -3.96 -9.25 -12.31
N GLU A 72 -4.17 -10.57 -12.42
CA GLU A 72 -5.47 -11.17 -12.77
C GLU A 72 -6.34 -11.51 -11.56
N TYR A 73 -5.85 -11.29 -10.33
CA TYR A 73 -6.55 -11.65 -9.11
C TYR A 73 -7.40 -10.48 -8.60
N HIS A 74 -8.62 -10.81 -8.20
CA HIS A 74 -9.55 -9.93 -7.53
C HIS A 74 -9.89 -10.52 -6.16
N VAL A 75 -9.54 -9.82 -5.09
CA VAL A 75 -9.75 -10.28 -3.71
C VAL A 75 -10.40 -9.19 -2.87
N HIS A 76 -11.01 -9.60 -1.76
CA HIS A 76 -11.72 -8.72 -0.84
C HIS A 76 -11.13 -8.87 0.57
N PRO A 77 -9.98 -8.24 0.86
CA PRO A 77 -9.35 -8.34 2.17
C PRO A 77 -10.27 -7.80 3.26
N ARG A 78 -10.30 -8.47 4.40
CA ARG A 78 -11.08 -8.09 5.58
C ARG A 78 -10.26 -8.24 6.86
N ALA A 79 -10.80 -7.75 7.97
CA ALA A 79 -10.16 -7.84 9.29
C ALA A 79 -9.60 -9.24 9.59
N GLY A 80 -8.31 -9.30 9.93
CA GLY A 80 -7.56 -10.53 10.17
C GLY A 80 -6.76 -11.05 8.97
N ASP A 81 -7.05 -10.58 7.75
CA ASP A 81 -6.29 -10.96 6.56
C ASP A 81 -4.95 -10.23 6.48
N VAL A 82 -3.97 -10.91 5.88
CA VAL A 82 -2.64 -10.38 5.56
C VAL A 82 -2.34 -10.68 4.11
N TYR A 83 -1.81 -9.70 3.38
CA TYR A 83 -1.35 -9.91 2.00
C TYR A 83 0.01 -9.28 1.74
N LEU A 84 0.73 -9.90 0.79
CA LEU A 84 1.99 -9.43 0.27
C LEU A 84 1.84 -9.15 -1.23
N LEU A 85 1.95 -7.89 -1.63
CA LEU A 85 1.96 -7.49 -3.03
C LEU A 85 3.38 -7.58 -3.59
N PRO A 86 3.58 -8.27 -4.73
CA PRO A 86 4.88 -8.35 -5.38
C PRO A 86 5.28 -7.01 -6.01
N ALA A 87 6.59 -6.75 -6.00
CA ALA A 87 7.16 -5.59 -6.69
C ALA A 87 6.95 -5.68 -8.22
N GLY A 88 6.66 -4.56 -8.87
CA GLY A 88 6.50 -4.44 -10.32
C GLY A 88 5.22 -5.05 -10.87
N VAL A 89 4.28 -5.46 -10.00
CA VAL A 89 2.98 -6.01 -10.45
C VAL A 89 1.90 -4.94 -10.33
N PRO A 90 1.14 -4.68 -11.41
CA PRO A 90 0.05 -3.72 -11.39
C PRO A 90 -0.95 -4.04 -10.28
N ASN A 91 -1.34 -3.01 -9.52
CA ASN A 91 -2.30 -3.19 -8.44
C ASN A 91 -3.20 -1.96 -8.26
N GLN A 92 -4.42 -2.24 -7.82
CA GLN A 92 -5.38 -1.24 -7.39
C GLN A 92 -6.05 -1.72 -6.12
N TYR A 93 -6.21 -0.83 -5.15
CA TYR A 93 -6.97 -1.15 -3.94
C TYR A 93 -7.73 0.04 -3.39
N ALA A 94 -8.80 -0.30 -2.68
CA ALA A 94 -9.84 0.61 -2.26
C ALA A 94 -10.48 0.17 -0.96
N THR A 95 -10.76 1.11 -0.07
CA THR A 95 -11.65 0.88 1.07
C THR A 95 -13.10 0.71 0.58
N LYS A 96 -13.84 -0.25 1.14
CA LYS A 96 -15.29 -0.38 0.96
C LYS A 96 -16.07 0.45 1.99
#